data_AF-A0A060Z6C0-F1
#
_entry.id   AF-A0A060Z6C0-F1
#
_cell.length_a   1.000
_cell.length_b   1.000
_cell.length_c   1.000
_cell.angle_alpha   90.00
_cell.angle_beta   90.00
_cell.angle_gamma   90.00
#
_symmetry.space_group_name_H-M   'P 1'
#
loop_
_entity.id
_entity.type
_entity.pdbx_description
1 polymer ?
#
loop_
_entity_poly.entity_id
_entity_poly.type
_entity_poly.pdbx_seq_one_letter_code
_entity_poly.pdbx_strand_id
1 'polypeptide(L)'
;MWVLFVSFTDPAPSTVSSQGGTVIGSARCMDFKEKWGRLKAACNLVKLGITNLCVIGGDGSLTGANQFRTEWSELLADLTKGGKISAEEANRSSHLNIVGMVGSIDNDFCGTDMTIGTDSALHRIIEVVDAITTTAQSHQRTFILEVMGRHCGCVCVCVCVCVCVCVCVCVCVCVCVCVCVCVCVCVCV
;
A
#
# COMPACT_ATOMS: atom_id res chain seq x y z
N MET A 1 8.52 1.28 5.33
CA MET A 1 7.73 0.43 6.23
C MET A 1 6.65 1.31 6.83
N TRP A 2 5.39 1.08 6.47
CA TRP A 2 4.25 1.80 7.02
C TRP A 2 3.58 0.87 8.01
N VAL A 3 3.64 1.15 9.30
CA VAL A 3 2.96 0.32 10.30
C VAL A 3 2.17 1.24 11.20
N LEU A 4 0.86 1.24 10.99
CA LEU A 4 -0.09 1.90 11.87
C LEU A 4 -0.82 0.80 12.65
N PHE A 5 -0.65 0.79 13.97
CA PHE A 5 -1.40 -0.07 14.87
C PHE A 5 -2.58 0.74 15.41
N VAL A 6 -3.81 0.35 15.07
CA VAL A 6 -5.01 0.97 15.64
C VAL A 6 -5.90 -0.12 16.22
N SER A 7 -6.22 0.02 17.50
CA SER A 7 -7.31 -0.71 18.13
C SER A 7 -8.60 0.05 17.86
N PHE A 8 -9.56 -0.56 17.18
CA PHE A 8 -10.89 0.03 17.05
C PHE A 8 -11.67 -0.27 18.33
N THR A 9 -11.89 0.76 19.16
CA THR A 9 -12.80 0.68 20.32
C THR A 9 -14.13 1.39 20.09
N ASP A 10 -14.24 2.22 19.04
CA ASP A 10 -15.45 2.99 18.70
C ASP A 10 -16.05 2.56 17.35
N PRO A 11 -17.38 2.74 17.15
CA PRO A 11 -18.00 2.53 15.85
C PRO A 11 -17.38 3.49 14.84
N ALA A 12 -16.86 2.92 13.74
CA ALA A 12 -16.30 3.70 12.65
C ALA A 12 -17.33 4.70 12.12
N PRO A 13 -16.93 5.95 11.78
CA PRO A 13 -17.86 6.93 11.24
C PRO A 13 -18.53 6.39 9.97
N SER A 14 -19.83 6.61 9.82
CA SER A 14 -20.63 6.10 8.69
C SER A 14 -20.18 6.61 7.31
N THR A 15 -19.30 7.60 7.27
CA THR A 15 -18.78 8.25 6.05
C THR A 15 -17.44 7.70 5.55
N VAL A 16 -16.87 6.66 6.20
CA VAL A 16 -15.54 6.14 5.82
C VAL A 16 -15.51 5.54 4.40
N SER A 17 -16.61 4.96 3.91
CA SER A 17 -16.65 4.37 2.55
C SER A 17 -16.55 5.38 1.41
N SER A 18 -17.02 6.62 1.60
CA SER A 18 -16.98 7.65 0.55
C SER A 18 -15.71 8.51 0.60
N GLN A 19 -14.84 8.29 1.58
CA GLN A 19 -13.61 9.06 1.75
C GLN A 19 -12.44 8.32 1.10
N GLY A 20 -11.68 9.04 0.27
CA GLY A 20 -10.43 8.53 -0.27
C GLY A 20 -9.32 8.51 0.79
N GLY A 21 -8.34 7.61 0.60
CA GLY A 21 -7.19 7.49 1.50
C GLY A 21 -7.51 6.76 2.81
N THR A 22 -6.67 6.95 3.81
CA THR A 22 -6.79 6.29 5.13
C THR A 22 -7.16 7.31 6.20
N VAL A 23 -8.36 7.22 6.77
CA VAL A 23 -8.85 8.11 7.84
C VAL A 23 -7.96 8.06 9.09
N ILE A 24 -7.40 6.89 9.39
CA ILE A 24 -6.46 6.65 10.48
C ILE A 24 -5.03 7.15 10.18
N GLY A 25 -4.79 7.59 8.94
CA GLY A 25 -3.49 8.02 8.44
C GLY A 25 -2.56 6.87 8.04
N SER A 26 -1.42 7.24 7.47
CA SER A 26 -0.31 6.31 7.21
C SER A 26 0.99 7.08 7.38
N ALA A 27 1.96 6.52 8.10
CA ALA A 27 3.28 7.15 8.29
C ALA A 27 4.42 6.15 8.02
N ARG A 28 5.53 6.63 7.44
CA ARG A 28 6.76 5.84 7.31
C ARG A 28 7.41 5.74 8.70
N CYS A 29 7.49 4.53 9.23
CA CYS A 29 8.12 4.29 10.53
C CYS A 29 9.52 3.68 10.31
N MET A 30 10.56 4.50 10.46
CA MET A 30 11.95 4.04 10.35
C MET A 30 12.36 3.26 11.59
N ASP A 31 11.91 3.69 12.77
CA ASP A 31 12.17 3.02 14.06
C ASP A 31 11.74 1.55 14.06
N PHE A 32 10.67 1.21 13.34
CA PHE A 32 10.15 -0.16 13.28
C PHE A 32 11.07 -1.13 12.48
N LYS A 33 12.03 -0.60 11.71
CA LYS A 33 13.09 -1.42 11.10
C LYS A 33 14.07 -1.95 12.14
N GLU A 34 14.23 -1.22 13.24
CA GLU A 34 15.12 -1.59 14.33
C GLU A 34 14.39 -2.45 15.37
N LYS A 35 15.12 -3.37 16.02
CA LYS A 35 14.54 -4.26 17.05
C LYS A 35 13.95 -3.48 18.22
N TRP A 36 14.55 -2.34 18.61
CA TRP A 36 14.06 -1.50 19.70
C TRP A 36 12.69 -0.86 19.39
N GLY A 37 12.43 -0.48 18.14
CA GLY A 37 11.13 0.07 17.74
C GLY A 37 10.05 -1.01 17.72
N ARG A 38 10.39 -2.23 17.29
CA ARG A 38 9.51 -3.40 17.40
C ARG A 38 9.19 -3.75 18.85
N LEU A 39 10.18 -3.71 19.75
CA LEU A 39 9.98 -3.91 21.19
C LEU A 39 9.00 -2.87 21.78
N LYS A 40 9.13 -1.60 21.37
CA LYS A 40 8.20 -0.55 21.79
C LYS A 40 6.77 -0.82 21.32
N ALA A 41 6.60 -1.25 20.06
CA ALA A 41 5.30 -1.62 19.52
C ALA A 41 4.70 -2.84 20.23
N ALA A 42 5.48 -3.89 20.45
CA ALA A 42 5.04 -5.09 21.17
C ALA A 42 4.60 -4.77 22.60
N CYS A 43 5.35 -3.92 23.31
CA CYS A 43 4.97 -3.45 24.65
C CYS A 43 3.61 -2.74 24.65
N ASN A 44 3.35 -1.89 23.68
CA ASN A 44 2.06 -1.19 23.56
C ASN A 44 0.90 -2.16 23.28
N LEU A 45 1.10 -3.14 22.40
CA LEU A 45 0.08 -4.14 22.07
C LEU A 45 -0.26 -5.01 23.28
N VAL A 46 0.75 -5.50 24.00
CA VAL A 46 0.57 -6.34 25.19
C VAL A 46 -0.17 -5.59 26.30
N LYS A 47 0.20 -4.33 26.55
CA LYS A 47 -0.48 -3.47 27.56
C LYS A 47 -1.95 -3.22 27.23
N LEU A 48 -2.29 -3.19 25.95
CA LEU A 48 -3.67 -3.04 25.47
C LEU A 48 -4.39 -4.39 25.31
N GLY A 49 -3.69 -5.52 25.55
CA GLY A 49 -4.25 -6.86 25.38
C GLY A 49 -4.55 -7.21 23.92
N ILE A 50 -3.88 -6.59 22.95
CA ILE A 50 -4.12 -6.77 21.52
C ILE A 50 -3.24 -7.91 21.00
N THR A 51 -3.89 -9.02 20.63
CA THR A 51 -3.24 -10.22 20.07
C THR A 51 -3.60 -10.46 18.60
N ASN A 52 -4.55 -9.69 18.07
CA ASN A 52 -5.01 -9.79 16.69
C ASN A 52 -4.73 -8.47 15.98
N LEU A 53 -4.01 -8.54 14.87
CA LEU A 53 -3.59 -7.39 14.09
C LEU A 53 -4.04 -7.54 12.64
N CYS A 54 -4.68 -6.51 12.11
CA CYS A 54 -4.94 -6.38 10.69
C CYS A 54 -4.02 -5.30 10.11
N VAL A 55 -3.23 -5.66 9.10
CA VAL A 55 -2.27 -4.76 8.45
C VAL A 55 -2.73 -4.52 7.02
N ILE A 56 -3.02 -3.25 6.70
CA ILE A 56 -3.39 -2.82 5.35
C ILE A 56 -2.23 -2.00 4.76
N GLY A 57 -1.69 -2.43 3.63
CA GLY A 57 -0.63 -1.67 2.96
C GLY A 57 0.05 -2.44 1.84
N GLY A 58 1.19 -1.92 1.38
CA GLY A 58 2.00 -2.53 0.34
C GLY A 58 2.94 -3.64 0.85
N ASP A 59 3.75 -4.15 -0.07
CA ASP A 59 4.77 -5.18 0.11
C ASP A 59 5.64 -4.99 1.37
N GLY A 60 6.20 -3.79 1.55
CA GLY A 60 7.10 -3.50 2.66
C GLY A 60 6.41 -3.50 4.03
N SER A 61 5.11 -3.23 4.07
CA SER A 61 4.32 -3.27 5.31
C SER A 61 3.98 -4.71 5.69
N LEU A 62 3.57 -5.52 4.72
CA LEU A 62 3.24 -6.94 4.92
C LEU A 62 4.49 -7.75 5.30
N THR A 63 5.63 -7.45 4.69
CA THR A 63 6.91 -8.07 5.04
C THR A 63 7.32 -7.74 6.48
N GLY A 64 7.21 -6.46 6.88
CA GLY A 64 7.48 -6.04 8.25
C GLY A 64 6.55 -6.67 9.28
N ALA A 65 5.28 -6.87 8.92
CA ALA A 65 4.31 -7.57 9.76
C ALA A 65 4.66 -9.05 9.92
N ASN A 66 5.06 -9.73 8.84
CA ASN A 66 5.50 -11.13 8.90
C ASN A 66 6.73 -11.29 9.81
N GLN A 67 7.74 -10.43 9.64
CA GLN A 67 8.92 -10.42 10.51
C GLN A 67 8.54 -10.19 11.99
N PHE A 68 7.64 -9.24 12.24
CA PHE A 68 7.16 -8.96 13.60
C PHE A 68 6.44 -10.15 14.24
N ARG A 69 5.69 -10.93 13.46
CA ARG A 69 5.06 -12.18 13.92
C ARG A 69 6.10 -13.24 14.28
N THR A 70 7.09 -13.45 13.42
CA THR A 70 8.14 -14.45 13.63
C THR A 70 8.98 -14.14 14.86
N GLU A 71 9.31 -12.86 15.07
CA GLU A 71 10.11 -12.40 16.22
C GLU A 71 9.28 -12.22 17.51
N TRP A 72 7.97 -12.45 17.49
CA TRP A 72 7.07 -12.10 18.61
C TRP A 72 7.46 -12.74 19.94
N SER A 73 7.78 -14.03 19.94
CA SER A 73 8.18 -14.77 21.15
C SER A 73 9.48 -14.23 21.76
N GLU A 74 10.45 -13.86 20.92
CA GLU A 74 11.71 -13.25 21.37
C GLU A 74 11.46 -11.86 21.96
N LEU A 75 10.62 -11.05 21.32
CA LEU A 75 10.26 -9.72 21.79
C LEU A 75 9.58 -9.77 23.15
N LEU A 76 8.68 -10.74 23.38
CA LEU A 76 8.06 -10.96 24.68
C LEU A 76 9.09 -11.34 25.75
N ALA A 77 10.00 -12.27 25.43
CA ALA A 77 11.05 -12.67 26.37
C ALA A 77 11.95 -11.50 26.78
N ASP A 78 12.33 -10.65 25.82
CA ASP A 78 13.14 -9.45 26.06
C ASP A 78 12.36 -8.41 26.91
N LEU A 79 11.06 -8.25 26.68
CA LEU A 79 10.21 -7.34 27.46
C LEU A 79 10.01 -7.82 28.90
N THR A 80 9.85 -9.13 29.13
CA THR A 80 9.75 -9.71 30.47
C THR A 80 11.06 -9.58 31.23
N LYS A 81 12.21 -9.86 30.57
CA LYS A 81 13.54 -9.62 31.17
C LYS A 81 13.77 -8.16 31.53
N GLY A 82 13.31 -7.24 30.69
CA GLY A 82 13.38 -5.80 30.92
C GLY A 82 12.39 -5.27 31.96
N GLY A 83 11.56 -6.12 32.57
CA GLY A 83 10.57 -5.73 33.60
C GLY A 83 9.47 -4.80 33.09
N LYS A 84 9.26 -4.70 31.77
CA LYS A 84 8.26 -3.78 31.18
C LYS A 84 6.85 -4.37 31.11
N ILE A 85 6.73 -5.69 31.19
CA ILE A 85 5.50 -6.47 31.17
C ILE A 85 5.56 -7.56 32.24
N SER A 86 4.42 -7.89 32.83
CA SER A 86 4.30 -9.01 33.76
C SER A 86 4.28 -10.36 33.04
N ALA A 87 4.63 -11.44 33.75
CA ALA A 87 4.57 -12.80 33.21
C ALA A 87 3.13 -13.21 32.82
N GLU A 88 2.12 -12.66 33.50
CA GLU A 88 0.71 -12.90 33.19
C GLU A 88 0.29 -12.26 31.87
N GLU A 89 0.70 -11.00 31.63
CA GLU A 89 0.43 -10.29 30.37
C GLU A 89 1.12 -10.97 29.17
N ALA A 90 2.35 -11.45 29.38
CA ALA A 90 3.09 -12.21 28.38
C ALA A 90 2.38 -13.52 28.02
N ASN A 91 1.84 -14.24 29.01
CA ASN A 91 1.08 -15.48 28.79
C ASN A 91 -0.24 -15.23 28.04
N ARG A 92 -0.98 -14.16 28.39
CA ARG A 92 -2.22 -13.79 27.68
C ARG A 92 -1.97 -13.46 26.21
N SER A 93 -0.81 -12.89 25.90
CA SER A 93 -0.43 -12.46 24.54
C SER A 93 0.60 -13.37 23.89
N SER A 94 0.63 -14.66 24.25
CA SER A 94 1.64 -15.62 23.79
C SER A 94 1.76 -15.75 22.27
N HIS A 95 0.66 -15.53 21.54
CA HIS A 95 0.59 -15.62 20.10
C HIS A 95 0.02 -14.33 19.50
N LEU A 96 0.62 -13.90 18.39
CA LEU A 96 0.16 -12.77 17.59
C LEU A 96 -0.45 -13.28 16.28
N ASN A 97 -1.74 -13.05 16.10
CA ASN A 97 -2.45 -13.32 14.86
C ASN A 97 -2.36 -12.08 13.97
N ILE A 98 -1.87 -12.26 12.74
CA ILE A 98 -1.77 -11.17 11.77
C ILE A 98 -2.54 -11.56 10.51
N VAL A 99 -3.40 -10.66 10.05
CA VAL A 99 -4.04 -10.70 8.73
C VAL A 99 -3.52 -9.51 7.92
N GLY A 100 -3.08 -9.77 6.69
CA GLY A 100 -2.60 -8.76 5.77
C GLY A 100 -3.61 -8.50 4.65
N MET A 101 -3.86 -7.23 4.34
CA MET A 101 -4.61 -6.82 3.15
C MET A 101 -3.73 -5.92 2.28
N VAL A 102 -3.70 -6.20 0.98
CA VAL A 102 -2.84 -5.48 0.05
C VAL A 102 -3.53 -4.20 -0.42
N GLY A 103 -3.02 -3.06 0.03
CA GLY A 103 -3.41 -1.73 -0.44
C GLY A 103 -2.30 -1.12 -1.29
N SER A 104 -2.51 -1.07 -2.60
CA SER A 104 -1.57 -0.51 -3.58
C SER A 104 -2.33 -0.07 -4.83
N ILE A 105 -1.92 1.05 -5.43
CA ILE A 105 -2.38 1.46 -6.76
C ILE A 105 -1.56 0.81 -7.88
N ASP A 106 -0.37 0.30 -7.54
CA ASP A 106 0.62 -0.19 -8.49
C ASP A 106 0.30 -1.62 -8.97
N ASN A 107 -0.66 -2.33 -8.34
CA ASN A 107 -0.93 -3.76 -8.55
C ASN A 107 0.33 -4.65 -8.59
N ASP A 108 1.28 -4.36 -7.70
CA ASP A 108 2.64 -4.90 -7.70
C ASP A 108 2.84 -6.09 -6.74
N PHE A 109 1.75 -6.65 -6.19
CA PHE A 109 1.81 -7.74 -5.22
C PHE A 109 1.47 -9.09 -5.87
N CYS A 110 2.46 -9.98 -5.91
CA CYS A 110 2.27 -11.33 -6.44
C CYS A 110 1.34 -12.16 -5.52
N GLY A 111 0.42 -12.91 -6.14
CA GLY A 111 -0.57 -13.72 -5.42
C GLY A 111 -1.95 -13.09 -5.30
N THR A 112 -2.12 -11.82 -5.70
CA THR A 112 -3.43 -11.18 -5.86
C THR A 112 -3.60 -10.69 -7.30
N ASP A 113 -4.75 -10.94 -7.92
CA ASP A 113 -5.02 -10.44 -9.28
C ASP A 113 -5.18 -8.92 -9.32
N MET A 114 -5.80 -8.35 -8.27
CA MET A 114 -6.08 -6.93 -8.13
C MET A 114 -5.86 -6.47 -6.68
N THR A 115 -5.05 -5.43 -6.49
CA THR A 115 -4.84 -4.78 -5.19
C THR A 115 -5.88 -3.68 -4.92
N ILE A 116 -6.14 -3.42 -3.64
CA ILE A 116 -7.07 -2.37 -3.22
C ILE A 116 -6.51 -1.01 -3.63
N GLY A 117 -7.25 -0.29 -4.47
CA GLY A 117 -6.90 1.05 -4.97
C GLY A 117 -6.54 1.09 -6.46
N THR A 118 -6.20 -0.04 -7.09
CA THR A 118 -5.83 -0.09 -8.51
C THR A 118 -6.96 0.38 -9.42
N ASP A 119 -8.19 -0.11 -9.22
CA ASP A 119 -9.35 0.30 -10.02
C ASP A 119 -9.66 1.80 -9.88
N SER A 120 -9.59 2.34 -8.66
CA SER A 120 -9.79 3.76 -8.43
C SER A 120 -8.72 4.62 -9.12
N ALA A 121 -7.47 4.17 -9.12
CA ALA A 121 -6.37 4.83 -9.83
C ALA A 121 -6.55 4.76 -11.35
N LEU A 122 -6.91 3.58 -11.89
CA LEU A 122 -7.22 3.40 -13.31
C LEU A 122 -8.33 4.35 -13.76
N HIS A 123 -9.41 4.45 -12.98
CA HIS A 123 -10.51 5.36 -13.30
C HIS A 123 -10.05 6.82 -13.37
N ARG A 124 -9.22 7.29 -12.42
CA ARG A 124 -8.69 8.66 -12.47
C ARG A 124 -7.80 8.90 -13.69
N ILE A 125 -6.98 7.92 -14.07
CA ILE A 125 -6.14 8.04 -15.27
C ILE A 125 -7.02 8.12 -16.52
N ILE A 126 -8.04 7.26 -16.63
CA ILE A 126 -8.95 7.24 -17.78
C ILE A 126 -9.68 8.58 -17.93
N GLU A 127 -10.18 9.18 -16.85
CA GLU A 127 -10.82 10.51 -16.89
C GLU A 127 -9.88 11.59 -17.44
N VAL A 128 -8.60 11.57 -17.02
CA VAL A 128 -7.60 12.53 -17.51
C VAL A 128 -7.28 12.31 -18.98
N VAL A 129 -7.14 11.05 -19.41
CA VAL A 129 -6.89 10.71 -20.82
C VAL A 129 -8.06 11.14 -21.70
N ASP A 130 -9.29 10.87 -21.27
CA ASP A 130 -10.50 11.25 -22.02
C ASP A 130 -10.59 12.77 -22.20
N ALA A 131 -10.32 13.53 -21.12
CA ALA A 131 -10.27 14.98 -21.17
C ALA A 131 -9.21 15.52 -22.16
N ILE A 132 -8.05 14.88 -22.25
CA ILE A 132 -6.96 15.31 -23.16
C ILE A 132 -7.25 14.90 -24.61
N THR A 133 -7.85 13.73 -24.83
CA THR A 133 -8.04 13.13 -26.16
C THR A 133 -8.84 14.03 -27.09
N THR A 134 -9.90 14.68 -26.58
CA THR A 134 -10.71 15.63 -27.36
C THR A 134 -9.91 16.83 -27.88
N THR A 135 -8.96 17.33 -27.07
CA THR A 135 -8.08 18.45 -27.45
C THR A 135 -6.96 18.03 -28.39
N ALA A 136 -6.45 16.81 -28.23
CA ALA A 136 -5.41 16.23 -29.06
C ALA A 136 -5.88 16.06 -30.51
N GLN A 137 -7.09 15.53 -30.70
CA GLN A 137 -7.69 15.34 -32.03
C GLN A 137 -7.94 16.67 -32.75
N SER A 138 -8.44 17.69 -32.02
CA SER A 138 -8.78 19.00 -32.60
C SER A 138 -7.56 19.78 -33.12
N HIS A 139 -6.40 19.62 -32.48
CA HIS A 139 -5.20 20.39 -32.80
C HIS A 139 -4.04 19.56 -33.35
N GLN A 140 -4.23 18.26 -33.62
CA GLN A 140 -3.19 17.34 -34.09
C GLN A 140 -1.92 17.40 -33.21
N ARG A 141 -2.12 17.36 -31.89
CA ARG A 141 -1.04 17.45 -30.90
C ARG A 141 -0.77 16.09 -30.27
N THR A 142 0.51 15.78 -30.09
CA THR A 142 0.95 14.60 -29.35
C THR A 142 1.13 14.95 -27.88
N PHE A 143 0.52 14.15 -27.01
CA PHE A 143 0.69 14.26 -25.56
C PHE A 143 1.46 13.05 -25.04
N ILE A 144 2.34 13.31 -24.07
CA ILE A 144 3.05 12.28 -23.32
C ILE A 144 2.48 12.30 -21.91
N LEU A 145 1.91 11.18 -21.47
CA LEU A 145 1.40 11.03 -20.11
C LEU A 145 2.32 10.09 -19.32
N GLU A 146 2.72 10.56 -18.14
CA GLU A 146 3.41 9.76 -17.13
C GLU A 146 2.38 9.27 -16.10
N VAL A 147 2.30 7.96 -15.90
CA VAL A 147 1.39 7.33 -14.94
C VAL A 147 2.16 6.65 -13.80
N MET A 148 1.53 6.57 -12.63
CA MET A 148 2.05 5.81 -11.50
C MET A 148 1.96 4.30 -11.77
N GLY A 149 2.78 3.50 -11.09
CA GLY A 149 2.89 2.06 -11.33
C GLY A 149 4.16 1.43 -10.78
N ARG A 150 5.12 2.26 -10.33
CA ARG A 150 6.43 1.81 -9.84
C ARG A 150 7.01 0.78 -10.83
N HIS A 151 7.54 -0.34 -10.35
CA HIS A 151 8.14 -1.35 -11.21
C HIS A 151 7.12 -2.23 -11.97
N CYS A 152 5.81 -1.91 -11.90
CA CYS A 152 4.74 -2.60 -12.65
C CYS A 152 4.20 -1.73 -13.80
N GLY A 153 4.17 -2.30 -15.00
CA GLY A 153 3.51 -1.69 -16.17
C GLY A 153 2.01 -2.00 -16.27
N CYS A 154 1.46 -2.80 -15.34
CA CYS A 154 0.09 -3.30 -15.36
C CYS A 154 -0.94 -2.18 -15.49
N VAL A 155 -0.77 -1.07 -14.76
CA VAL A 155 -1.68 0.09 -14.82
C VAL A 155 -1.63 0.75 -16.20
N CYS A 156 -0.45 1.04 -16.77
CA CYS A 156 -0.37 1.64 -18.12
C CYS A 156 -0.94 0.71 -19.19
N VAL A 157 -0.68 -0.60 -19.13
CA VAL A 157 -1.23 -1.56 -20.09
C VAL A 157 -2.75 -1.61 -20.03
N CYS A 158 -3.33 -1.68 -18.82
CA CYS A 158 -4.79 -1.66 -18.66
C CYS A 158 -5.41 -0.38 -19.23
N VAL A 159 -4.83 0.80 -18.96
CA VAL A 159 -5.32 2.08 -19.51
C VAL A 159 -5.25 2.09 -21.03
N CYS A 160 -4.13 1.64 -21.61
CA CYS A 160 -3.99 1.58 -23.06
C CYS A 160 -5.09 0.76 -23.74
N VAL A 161 -5.40 -0.41 -23.17
CA VAL A 161 -6.45 -1.28 -23.70
C VAL A 161 -7.82 -0.62 -23.53
N CYS A 162 -8.09 0.02 -22.39
CA CYS A 162 -9.37 0.68 -22.12
C CYS A 162 -9.66 1.87 -23.03
N VAL A 163 -8.63 2.66 -23.39
CA VAL A 163 -8.81 3.90 -24.16
C VAL A 163 -8.45 3.74 -25.64
N CYS A 164 -8.18 2.50 -26.09
CA CYS A 164 -7.85 2.16 -27.49
C CYS A 164 -6.70 3.01 -28.07
N VAL A 165 -5.71 3.37 -27.24
CA VAL A 165 -4.61 4.25 -27.65
C VAL A 165 -3.48 3.47 -28.30
N CYS A 166 -2.91 4.01 -29.38
CA CYS A 166 -2.21 3.18 -30.38
C CYS A 166 -0.78 2.75 -30.01
N VAL A 167 -0.10 3.31 -29.00
CA VAL A 167 1.28 2.89 -28.63
C VAL A 167 1.60 3.08 -27.13
N CYS A 168 1.72 2.00 -26.36
CA CYS A 168 2.28 2.04 -25.00
C CYS A 168 3.78 1.71 -25.09
N VAL A 169 4.66 2.58 -24.60
CA VAL A 169 6.07 2.23 -24.43
C VAL A 169 6.42 2.30 -22.95
N CYS A 170 6.43 1.15 -22.27
CA CYS A 170 6.92 1.06 -20.90
C CYS A 170 8.46 1.17 -20.91
N VAL A 171 9.01 2.37 -20.73
CA VAL A 171 10.47 2.58 -20.61
C VAL A 171 10.85 2.75 -19.15
N CYS A 172 11.25 1.67 -18.49
CA CYS A 172 11.75 1.71 -17.12
C CYS A 172 13.10 2.42 -17.01
N VAL A 173 13.10 3.77 -16.97
CA VAL A 173 14.30 4.56 -16.70
C VAL A 173 14.54 4.56 -15.19
N CYS A 174 15.57 3.83 -14.76
CA CYS A 174 16.01 3.69 -13.37
C CYS A 174 16.67 4.98 -12.84
N VAL A 175 15.88 6.04 -12.65
CA VAL A 175 16.18 7.16 -11.75
C VAL A 175 14.97 7.36 -10.85
N CYS A 176 14.82 6.52 -9.82
CA CYS A 176 13.93 6.73 -8.67
C CYS A 176 12.40 6.85 -8.95
N VAL A 177 11.94 6.96 -10.19
CA VAL A 177 10.56 7.09 -10.64
C VAL A 177 10.41 6.21 -11.87
N CYS A 178 9.44 5.31 -11.83
CA CYS A 178 9.26 4.34 -12.89
C CYS A 178 8.38 4.96 -13.97
N VAL A 179 9.02 5.45 -15.04
CA VAL A 179 8.32 6.18 -16.10
C VAL A 179 7.64 5.18 -17.04
N CYS A 180 6.32 5.10 -17.02
CA CYS A 180 5.57 4.46 -18.09
C CYS A 180 5.22 5.55 -19.11
N VAL A 181 5.92 5.62 -20.24
CA VAL A 181 5.61 6.58 -21.32
C VAL A 181 4.50 5.99 -22.17
N CYS A 182 3.25 6.24 -21.81
CA CYS A 182 2.12 5.88 -22.66
C CYS A 182 2.04 6.97 -23.77
N VAL A 183 2.60 6.71 -24.97
CA VAL A 183 2.56 7.66 -26.10
C VAL A 183 1.18 7.55 -26.74
N CYS A 184 0.32 8.53 -26.47
CA CYS A 184 -0.98 8.58 -27.11
C CYS A 184 -0.80 9.03 -28.57
N VAL A 185 -0.40 8.12 -29.46
CA VAL A 185 -0.45 8.37 -30.90
C VAL A 185 -1.91 8.20 -31.33
N CYS A 186 -2.67 9.28 -31.38
CA CYS A 186 -3.95 9.27 -32.08
C CYS A 186 -3.63 9.25 -33.58
N VAL A 187 -3.52 8.06 -34.18
CA VAL A 187 -3.46 7.94 -35.65
C VAL A 187 -4.86 8.20 -36.18
N CYS A 188 -5.11 9.43 -36.63
CA CYS A 188 -6.28 9.75 -37.41
C CYS A 188 -6.12 9.07 -38.78
N VAL A 189 -6.96 8.09 -39.11
CA VAL A 189 -7.23 7.69 -40.50
C VAL A 189 -8.48 8.41 -40.95
#